data_AF-A0A392MIE5-F1
#
_entry.id   AF-A0A392MIE5-F1
#
_cell.length_a   1.000
_cell.length_b   1.000
_cell.length_c   1.000
_cell.angle_alpha   90.00
_cell.angle_beta   90.00
_cell.angle_gamma   90.00
#
_symmetry.space_group_name_H-M   'P 1'
#
loop_
_entity.id
_entity.type
_entity.pdbx_description
1 polymer ?
#
loop_
_entity_poly.entity_id
_entity_poly.type
_entity_poly.pdbx_seq_one_letter_code
_entity_poly.pdbx_strand_id
1 'polypeptide(L)'
;ELDLRLDGSSVEELNLSNTGIEILHSSIGSMNKLSCVVTKSKLEPLFDGLESLTLLHLKDCCNLLELPANISSLSSLHELRLDGSSVEELPDSIKSLSKLEVLSLHKCIKLRCLPELPSSIKEFPTKMHFI
;
A
#
# COMPACT_ATOMS: atom_id res chain seq x y z
N GLU A 1 4.15 -24.05 -6.02
CA GLU A 1 4.74 -22.70 -5.85
C GLU A 1 4.35 -21.85 -7.04
N LEU A 2 3.76 -20.67 -6.82
CA LEU A 2 3.53 -19.71 -7.89
C LEU A 2 4.75 -18.80 -7.95
N ASP A 3 5.73 -19.19 -8.76
CA ASP A 3 6.83 -18.32 -9.19
C ASP A 3 6.28 -17.33 -10.23
N LEU A 4 5.54 -16.33 -9.74
CA LEU A 4 5.11 -15.18 -10.53
C LEU A 4 6.28 -14.19 -10.56
N ARG A 5 7.32 -14.53 -11.34
CA ARG A 5 8.20 -13.52 -11.92
C ARG A 5 7.38 -12.75 -12.95
N LEU A 6 6.52 -11.85 -12.46
CA LEU A 6 6.01 -10.76 -13.27
C LEU A 6 7.25 -10.04 -13.81
N ASP A 7 7.35 -9.93 -15.13
CA ASP A 7 8.25 -8.97 -15.76
C ASP A 7 7.78 -7.57 -15.36
N GLY A 8 8.18 -7.13 -14.15
CA GLY A 8 7.71 -5.92 -13.48
C GLY A 8 8.08 -4.63 -14.20
N SER A 9 8.88 -4.74 -15.26
CA SER A 9 9.31 -3.65 -16.13
C SER A 9 8.16 -2.82 -16.73
N SER A 10 6.94 -3.38 -16.83
CA SER A 10 5.78 -2.73 -17.43
C SER A 10 4.61 -2.45 -16.47
N VAL A 11 4.70 -2.84 -15.20
CA VAL A 11 3.58 -2.66 -14.27
C VAL A 11 3.59 -1.23 -13.73
N GLU A 12 2.66 -0.41 -14.21
CA GLU A 12 2.52 0.99 -13.80
C GLU A 12 1.49 1.19 -12.67
N GLU A 13 0.54 0.26 -12.51
CA GLU A 13 -0.48 0.31 -11.48
C GLU A 13 -0.63 -1.05 -10.77
N LEU A 14 -0.64 -1.01 -9.44
CA LEU A 14 -0.85 -2.17 -8.58
C LEU A 14 -1.92 -1.84 -7.55
N ASN A 15 -3.06 -2.50 -7.66
CA ASN A 15 -4.17 -2.35 -6.73
C ASN A 15 -4.39 -3.66 -5.96
N LEU A 16 -4.12 -3.62 -4.66
CA LEU A 16 -4.36 -4.73 -3.72
C LEU A 16 -5.44 -4.37 -2.69
N SER A 17 -6.23 -3.33 -2.97
CA SER A 17 -7.32 -2.88 -2.10
C SER A 17 -8.33 -4.00 -1.89
N ASN A 18 -8.82 -4.18 -0.66
CA ASN A 18 -9.88 -5.12 -0.32
C ASN A 18 -9.59 -6.58 -0.73
N THR A 19 -8.32 -6.98 -0.93
CA THR A 19 -7.97 -8.33 -1.39
C THR A 19 -8.13 -9.39 -0.28
N GLY A 20 -9.37 -9.82 -0.07
CA GLY A 20 -9.69 -11.23 0.08
C GLY A 20 -9.95 -11.78 -1.32
N ILE A 21 -9.01 -12.53 -1.90
CA ILE A 21 -9.23 -13.14 -3.22
C ILE A 21 -10.24 -14.29 -3.04
N GLU A 22 -11.52 -13.99 -3.18
CA GLU A 22 -12.47 -14.96 -3.69
C GLU A 22 -12.44 -14.80 -5.21
N ILE A 23 -11.82 -15.75 -5.89
CA ILE A 23 -12.10 -15.95 -7.31
C ILE A 23 -13.61 -16.17 -7.37
N LEU A 24 -14.32 -15.23 -8.00
CA LEU A 24 -15.77 -15.25 -8.21
C LEU A 24 -16.26 -16.66 -8.57
N HIS A 25 -16.88 -17.34 -7.60
CA HIS A 25 -17.89 -18.35 -7.87
C HIS A 25 -19.11 -17.92 -7.06
N SER A 26 -20.17 -17.53 -7.76
CA SER A 26 -21.37 -16.85 -7.26
C SER A 26 -22.25 -17.63 -6.28
N SER A 27 -21.72 -18.57 -5.49
CA SER A 27 -22.52 -19.54 -4.75
C SER A 27 -21.97 -20.01 -3.39
N ILE A 28 -21.35 -19.17 -2.56
CA ILE A 28 -21.11 -19.52 -1.15
C ILE A 28 -21.67 -18.45 -0.23
N GLY A 29 -22.93 -18.67 0.17
CA GLY A 29 -23.53 -17.97 1.29
C GLY A 29 -22.70 -18.20 2.56
N SER A 30 -22.56 -17.13 3.35
CA SER A 30 -21.85 -17.05 4.64
C SER A 30 -20.37 -16.63 4.54
N MET A 31 -20.12 -15.32 4.34
CA MET A 31 -18.79 -14.74 4.53
C MET A 31 -18.73 -13.93 5.84
N ASN A 32 -18.55 -14.62 6.96
CA ASN A 32 -18.06 -13.99 8.19
C ASN A 32 -16.54 -13.77 8.04
N LYS A 33 -16.07 -12.52 8.18
CA LYS A 33 -14.65 -12.05 8.17
C LYS A 33 -13.86 -12.28 6.86
N LEU A 34 -13.96 -11.36 5.91
CA LEU A 34 -13.10 -11.31 4.72
C LEU A 34 -11.62 -11.16 5.12
N SER A 35 -10.82 -12.17 4.79
CA SER A 35 -9.39 -12.31 5.06
C SER A 35 -8.57 -11.19 4.40
N CYS A 36 -7.97 -10.28 5.19
CA CYS A 36 -6.97 -9.35 4.68
C CYS A 36 -5.65 -10.09 4.40
N VAL A 37 -5.41 -10.47 3.15
CA VAL A 37 -4.26 -11.32 2.79
C VAL A 37 -2.96 -10.50 2.76
N VAL A 38 -3.02 -9.19 2.55
CA VAL A 38 -1.85 -8.30 2.42
C VAL A 38 -1.22 -7.99 3.78
N THR A 39 0.06 -8.31 3.90
CA THR A 39 0.94 -8.03 5.05
C THR A 39 2.27 -7.49 4.53
N LYS A 40 3.06 -6.81 5.38
CA LYS A 40 4.42 -6.37 5.05
C LYS A 40 5.26 -7.46 4.39
N SER A 41 5.28 -8.65 5.00
CA SER A 41 6.06 -9.80 4.53
C SER A 41 5.70 -10.28 3.12
N LYS A 42 4.49 -9.99 2.63
CA LYS A 42 4.08 -10.28 1.26
C LYS A 42 4.40 -9.14 0.29
N LEU A 43 4.42 -7.91 0.77
CA LEU A 43 4.78 -6.74 -0.05
C LEU A 43 6.29 -6.65 -0.27
N GLU A 44 7.09 -7.01 0.74
CA GLU A 44 8.55 -6.91 0.70
C GLU A 44 9.16 -7.57 -0.55
N PRO A 45 8.88 -8.85 -0.89
CA PRO A 45 9.43 -9.43 -2.12
C PRO A 45 8.79 -8.90 -3.41
N LEU A 46 7.65 -8.20 -3.35
CA LEU A 46 6.96 -7.68 -4.55
C LEU A 46 7.54 -6.35 -5.03
N PHE A 47 8.03 -5.51 -4.11
CA PHE A 47 8.54 -4.18 -4.47
C PHE A 47 9.86 -4.25 -5.23
N ASP A 48 10.61 -5.33 -5.05
CA ASP A 48 11.81 -5.60 -5.83
C ASP A 48 11.39 -5.96 -7.27
N GLY A 49 11.75 -5.10 -8.23
CA GLY A 49 11.39 -5.26 -9.65
C GLY A 49 10.16 -4.47 -10.12
N LEU A 50 9.51 -3.69 -9.25
CA LEU A 50 8.42 -2.77 -9.59
C LEU A 50 8.89 -1.31 -9.73
N GLU A 51 10.07 -1.10 -10.32
CA GLU A 51 10.68 0.23 -10.47
C GLU A 51 9.86 1.18 -11.36
N SER A 52 9.09 0.63 -12.29
CA SER A 52 8.17 1.34 -13.19
C SER A 52 6.81 1.67 -12.55
N LEU A 53 6.52 1.17 -11.35
CA LEU A 53 5.22 1.36 -10.71
C LEU A 53 4.97 2.83 -10.38
N THR A 54 3.84 3.36 -10.83
CA THR A 54 3.43 4.76 -10.64
C THR A 54 2.26 4.90 -9.66
N LEU A 55 1.37 3.90 -9.57
CA LEU A 55 0.19 3.91 -8.71
C LEU A 55 0.16 2.66 -7.82
N LEU A 56 0.05 2.85 -6.52
CA LEU A 56 -0.07 1.77 -5.53
C LEU A 56 -1.29 1.99 -4.63
N HIS A 57 -2.28 1.13 -4.73
CA HIS A 57 -3.50 1.18 -3.90
C HIS A 57 -3.58 -0.01 -2.94
N LEU A 58 -3.62 0.30 -1.65
CA LEU A 58 -3.63 -0.62 -0.52
C LEU A 58 -4.80 -0.27 0.44
N LYS A 59 -5.97 0.03 -0.13
CA LYS A 59 -7.13 0.49 0.65
C LYS A 59 -7.78 -0.68 1.39
N ASP A 60 -8.33 -0.40 2.57
CA ASP A 60 -9.01 -1.34 3.46
C ASP A 60 -8.17 -2.61 3.79
N CYS A 61 -6.83 -2.52 3.72
CA CYS A 61 -5.94 -3.61 4.11
C CYS A 61 -5.82 -3.71 5.64
N CYS A 62 -6.74 -4.46 6.25
CA CYS A 62 -6.87 -4.56 7.71
C CYS A 62 -5.74 -5.32 8.44
N ASN A 63 -4.92 -6.11 7.72
CA ASN A 63 -3.75 -6.81 8.26
C ASN A 63 -2.41 -6.14 7.88
N LEU A 64 -2.46 -5.04 7.12
CA LEU A 64 -1.28 -4.25 6.79
C LEU A 64 -1.02 -3.27 7.95
N LEU A 65 -0.16 -3.68 8.87
CA LEU A 65 0.22 -2.88 10.06
C LEU A 65 1.36 -1.90 9.77
N GLU A 66 2.24 -2.26 8.83
CA GLU A 66 3.38 -1.45 8.41
C GLU A 66 3.70 -1.76 6.93
N LEU A 67 4.32 -0.81 6.24
CA LEU A 67 4.88 -1.02 4.90
C LEU A 67 6.34 -1.49 5.00
N PRO A 68 6.82 -2.31 4.07
CA PRO A 68 8.21 -2.75 4.09
C PRO A 68 9.15 -1.58 3.76
N ALA A 69 10.36 -1.61 4.35
CA ALA A 69 11.33 -0.54 4.18
C ALA A 69 11.86 -0.43 2.74
N ASN A 70 11.77 -1.49 1.94
CA ASN A 70 12.14 -1.44 0.52
C ASN A 70 11.08 -0.76 -0.35
N ILE A 71 10.06 -0.11 0.20
CA ILE A 71 9.14 0.74 -0.60
C ILE A 71 9.86 1.79 -1.44
N SER A 72 11.07 2.21 -1.03
CA SER A 72 11.92 3.11 -1.80
C SER A 72 12.41 2.54 -3.14
N SER A 73 12.27 1.23 -3.40
CA SER A 73 12.54 0.64 -4.72
C SER A 73 11.55 1.10 -5.79
N LEU A 74 10.35 1.53 -5.37
CA LEU A 74 9.29 2.06 -6.23
C LEU A 74 9.62 3.49 -6.68
N SER A 75 10.77 3.66 -7.33
CA SER A 75 11.35 4.97 -7.69
C SER A 75 10.51 5.81 -8.66
N SER A 76 9.51 5.19 -9.30
CA SER A 76 8.55 5.86 -10.19
C SER A 76 7.20 6.14 -9.54
N LEU A 77 7.03 5.85 -8.24
CA LEU A 77 5.73 5.97 -7.58
C LEU A 77 5.28 7.42 -7.47
N HIS A 78 4.11 7.73 -8.00
CA HIS A 78 3.46 9.04 -7.97
C HIS A 78 2.29 9.09 -6.99
N GLU A 79 1.54 7.99 -6.84
CA GLU A 79 0.40 7.91 -5.93
C GLU A 79 0.47 6.67 -5.03
N LEU A 80 0.31 6.88 -3.73
CA LEU A 80 0.16 5.85 -2.71
C LEU A 80 -1.15 6.07 -1.95
N ARG A 81 -2.06 5.11 -2.00
CA ARG A 81 -3.32 5.14 -1.24
C ARG A 81 -3.39 4.02 -0.22
N LEU A 82 -3.52 4.38 1.05
CA LEU A 82 -3.62 3.47 2.20
C LEU A 82 -4.97 3.61 2.91
N ASP A 83 -5.95 4.23 2.28
CA ASP A 83 -7.21 4.62 2.91
C ASP A 83 -7.88 3.43 3.62
N GLY A 84 -8.29 3.61 4.88
CA GLY A 84 -8.95 2.56 5.67
C GLY A 84 -8.07 1.37 6.09
N SER A 85 -6.77 1.37 5.75
CA SER A 85 -5.85 0.33 6.19
C SER A 85 -5.55 0.43 7.70
N SER A 86 -5.07 -0.68 8.27
CA SER A 86 -4.67 -0.77 9.68
C SER A 86 -3.24 -0.26 9.94
N VAL A 87 -2.65 0.50 9.00
CA VAL A 87 -1.26 0.93 9.10
C VAL A 87 -1.04 1.78 10.36
N GLU A 88 -0.06 1.40 11.17
CA GLU A 88 0.28 2.05 12.44
C GLU A 88 1.44 3.04 12.28
N GLU A 89 2.36 2.74 11.35
CA GLU A 89 3.53 3.53 11.01
C GLU A 89 3.90 3.37 9.53
N LEU A 90 4.51 4.40 8.94
CA LEU A 90 5.13 4.35 7.62
C LEU A 90 6.65 4.25 7.80
N PRO A 91 7.37 3.49 6.96
CA PRO A 91 8.82 3.35 7.07
C PRO A 91 9.51 4.67 6.73
N ASP A 92 10.63 4.96 7.40
CA ASP A 92 11.44 6.17 7.17
C ASP A 92 11.92 6.32 5.71
N SER A 93 12.02 5.20 4.98
CA SER A 93 12.41 5.17 3.57
C SER A 93 11.37 5.79 2.63
N ILE A 94 10.15 6.08 3.10
CA ILE A 94 9.12 6.76 2.29
C ILE A 94 9.59 8.14 1.80
N LYS A 95 10.49 8.81 2.54
CA LYS A 95 11.09 10.08 2.15
C LYS A 95 11.93 10.02 0.88
N SER A 96 12.37 8.82 0.50
CA SER A 96 13.16 8.58 -0.71
C SER A 96 12.30 8.52 -1.97
N LEU A 97 10.97 8.49 -1.86
CA LEU A 97 10.05 8.49 -3.00
C LEU A 97 9.92 9.88 -3.61
N SER A 98 10.96 10.31 -4.32
CA SER A 98 11.11 11.68 -4.85
C SER A 98 10.08 12.10 -5.90
N LYS A 99 9.30 11.16 -6.45
CA LYS A 99 8.20 11.41 -7.39
C LYS A 99 6.82 11.30 -6.77
N LEU A 100 6.71 10.95 -5.48
CA LEU A 100 5.44 10.75 -4.82
C LEU A 100 4.74 12.10 -4.64
N GLU A 101 3.65 12.32 -5.37
CA GLU A 101 2.88 13.56 -5.33
C GLU A 101 1.62 13.43 -4.46
N VAL A 102 1.06 12.22 -4.40
CA VAL A 102 -0.20 11.93 -3.71
C VAL A 102 0.01 10.84 -2.66
N LEU A 103 -0.22 11.17 -1.40
CA LEU A 103 -0.27 10.22 -0.29
C LEU A 103 -1.64 10.31 0.40
N SER A 104 -2.47 9.29 0.25
CA SER A 104 -3.79 9.24 0.87
C SER A 104 -3.81 8.31 2.08
N LEU A 105 -4.13 8.87 3.25
CA LEU A 105 -4.21 8.17 4.54
C LEU A 105 -5.62 8.33 5.17
N HIS A 106 -6.65 8.52 4.35
CA HIS A 106 -7.99 8.76 4.88
C HIS A 106 -8.46 7.55 5.68
N LYS A 107 -9.04 7.77 6.87
CA LYS A 107 -9.53 6.71 7.75
C LYS A 107 -8.46 5.69 8.19
N CYS A 108 -7.18 6.03 8.15
CA CYS A 108 -6.10 5.26 8.81
C CYS A 108 -6.14 5.49 10.33
N ILE A 109 -7.16 4.96 11.01
CA ILE A 109 -7.44 5.27 12.42
C ILE A 109 -6.39 4.76 13.42
N LYS A 110 -5.49 3.87 12.98
CA LYS A 110 -4.43 3.29 13.82
C LYS A 110 -3.07 3.98 13.64
N LEU A 111 -2.95 4.88 12.67
CA LEU A 111 -1.69 5.55 12.34
C LEU A 111 -1.28 6.49 13.49
N ARG A 112 -0.16 6.19 14.13
CA ARG A 112 0.29 6.89 15.35
C ARG A 112 1.20 8.08 15.05
N CYS A 113 2.08 7.94 14.08
CA CYS A 113 3.02 8.97 13.68
C CYS A 113 3.28 8.91 12.18
N LEU A 114 3.85 10.00 11.66
CA LEU A 114 4.35 10.08 10.30
C LEU A 114 5.85 10.32 10.33
N PRO A 115 6.63 9.60 9.51
CA PRO A 115 8.04 9.91 9.30
C PRO A 115 8.18 11.22 8.52
N GLU A 116 9.42 11.62 8.29
CA GLU A 116 9.72 12.65 7.28
C GLU A 116 9.16 12.20 5.92
N LEU A 117 8.44 13.09 5.25
CA LEU A 117 7.80 12.81 3.97
C LEU A 117 8.61 13.41 2.82
N PRO A 118 8.53 12.83 1.60
CA PRO A 118 9.20 13.40 0.44
C PRO A 118 8.63 14.79 0.13
N SER A 119 9.51 15.73 -0.24
CA SER A 119 9.14 17.12 -0.54
C SER A 119 8.26 17.28 -1.79
N SER A 120 8.10 16.22 -2.57
CA SER A 120 7.26 16.17 -3.78
C SER A 120 5.76 16.09 -3.49
N ILE A 121 5.35 15.75 -2.26
CA ILE A 121 3.92 15.60 -1.93
C ILE A 121 3.21 16.95 -2.07
N LYS A 122 2.21 16.99 -2.94
CA LYS A 122 1.36 18.16 -3.18
C LYS A 122 0.04 18.04 -2.44
N GLU A 123 -0.47 16.83 -2.30
CA GLU A 123 -1.73 16.53 -1.63
C GLU A 123 -1.49 15.70 -0.38
N PHE A 124 -1.74 16.32 0.77
CA PHE A 124 -1.65 15.69 2.08
C PHE A 124 -3.03 15.74 2.76
N PRO A 125 -3.49 14.66 3.43
CA PRO A 125 -4.77 14.68 4.13
C PRO A 125 -4.73 15.73 5.25
N THR A 126 -5.36 16.86 4.97
CA THR A 126 -5.52 17.96 5.91
C THR A 126 -6.49 17.52 7.00
N LYS A 127 -5.93 17.34 8.21
CA LYS A 127 -6.56 16.94 9.49
C LYS A 127 -6.52 15.44 9.80
N MET A 128 -5.33 14.93 10.13
CA MET A 128 -5.25 13.90 11.17
C MET A 128 -5.61 14.57 12.50
N HIS A 129 -6.75 14.22 13.08
CA HIS A 129 -7.03 14.50 14.49
C HIS A 129 -6.09 13.60 15.30
N PHE A 130 -4.92 14.11 15.67
CA PHE A 130 -4.15 13.55 16.77
C PHE A 130 -5.00 13.74 18.03
N ILE A 131 -5.41 12.62 18.65
CA ILE A 131 -6.09 12.63 19.95
C ILE A 131 -5.02 12.76 21.03
#